data_AF-A0A7S2YJQ5-F1
#
_entry.id   AF-A0A7S2YJQ5-F1
#
_cell.length_a   1.000
_cell.length_b   1.000
_cell.length_c   1.000
_cell.angle_alpha   90.00
_cell.angle_beta   90.00
_cell.angle_gamma   90.00
#
_symmetry.space_group_name_H-M   'P 1'
#
loop_
_entity.id
_entity.type
_entity.pdbx_description
1 polymer ?
#
loop_
_entity_poly.entity_id
_entity_poly.type
_entity_poly.pdbx_seq_one_letter_code
_entity_poly.pdbx_strand_id
1 'polypeptide(L)'
;QPSKKRQKPAAHWAIRQWASLAVVTACQKFQEYTNFRSIVLQLIWQALGPSKSLPTRYGGLIALRQFGPKVVDAIGIDVICDYWPTWQQAMLEKNVDDTRVEEVVMTVQAALETVYVYFLGISVGEQMSRHPSIDWYDVLGDAVTPMAVMAEENEFAYSTCFI
;
A
#
# COMPACT_ATOMS: atom_id res chain seq x y z
N GLN A 1 -28.92 3.05 31.07
CA GLN A 1 -27.51 2.70 30.78
C GLN A 1 -27.04 3.62 29.67
N PRO A 2 -26.02 4.47 29.88
CA PRO A 2 -25.53 5.34 28.81
C PRO A 2 -24.81 4.48 27.77
N SER A 3 -25.29 4.54 26.53
CA SER A 3 -24.66 3.93 25.37
C SER A 3 -23.22 4.42 25.30
N LYS A 4 -22.24 3.51 25.49
CA LYS A 4 -20.83 3.78 25.22
C LYS A 4 -20.75 4.28 23.77
N LYS A 5 -20.57 5.60 23.59
CA LYS A 5 -20.24 6.19 22.28
C LYS A 5 -18.99 5.43 21.82
N ARG A 6 -19.16 4.54 20.83
CA ARG A 6 -18.03 3.87 20.15
C ARG A 6 -17.04 4.97 19.79
N GLN A 7 -15.81 4.84 20.26
CA GLN A 7 -14.72 5.74 19.86
C GLN A 7 -14.68 5.80 18.33
N LYS A 8 -14.56 7.03 17.80
CA LYS A 8 -14.68 7.34 16.37
C LYS A 8 -13.84 6.37 15.51
N PRO A 9 -14.41 5.82 14.43
CA PRO A 9 -13.69 5.01 13.44
C PRO A 9 -12.37 5.67 13.00
N ALA A 10 -12.34 6.99 12.78
CA ALA A 10 -11.12 7.70 12.38
C ALA A 10 -9.87 7.47 13.25
N ALA A 11 -10.01 7.17 14.55
CA ALA A 11 -8.86 7.01 15.44
C ALA A 11 -8.06 5.71 15.18
N HIS A 12 -8.71 4.63 14.77
CA HIS A 12 -8.03 3.34 14.64
C HIS A 12 -7.14 3.26 13.39
N TRP A 13 -7.49 3.96 12.31
CA TRP A 13 -6.65 4.09 11.11
C TRP A 13 -5.35 4.83 11.41
N ALA A 14 -5.43 5.93 12.16
CA ALA A 14 -4.26 6.68 12.59
C ALA A 14 -3.34 5.85 13.49
N ILE A 15 -3.90 5.09 14.44
CA ILE A 15 -3.11 4.18 15.29
C ILE A 15 -2.33 3.16 14.44
N ARG A 16 -2.93 2.61 13.39
CA ARG A 16 -2.24 1.68 12.47
C ARG A 16 -1.11 2.36 11.70
N GLN A 17 -1.27 3.62 11.30
CA GLN A 17 -0.19 4.39 10.67
C GLN A 17 0.99 4.59 11.63
N TRP A 18 0.72 5.05 12.85
CA TRP A 18 1.75 5.21 13.88
C TRP A 18 2.44 3.90 14.25
N ALA A 19 1.67 2.82 14.37
CA ALA A 19 2.20 1.49 14.64
C ALA A 19 3.11 1.01 13.51
N SER A 20 2.72 1.25 12.25
CA SER A 20 3.53 0.89 11.07
C SER A 20 4.87 1.65 11.07
N LEU A 21 4.85 2.96 11.37
CA LEU A 21 6.06 3.75 11.51
C LEU A 21 6.96 3.22 12.63
N ALA A 22 6.38 2.95 13.81
CA ALA A 22 7.13 2.42 14.94
C ALA A 22 7.81 1.08 14.63
N VAL A 23 7.14 0.19 13.88
CA VAL A 23 7.70 -1.10 13.43
C VAL A 23 8.89 -0.89 12.49
N VAL A 24 8.79 0.03 11.52
CA VAL A 24 9.90 0.33 10.61
C VAL A 24 11.07 0.96 11.36
N THR A 25 10.81 1.91 12.26
CA THR A 25 11.84 2.49 13.14
C THR A 25 12.50 1.44 14.01
N ALA A 26 11.75 0.49 14.55
CA ALA A 26 12.30 -0.63 15.30
C ALA A 26 13.22 -1.50 14.41
N CYS A 27 12.81 -1.82 13.18
CA CYS A 27 13.65 -2.57 12.25
C CYS A 27 14.96 -1.85 11.89
N GLN A 28 14.92 -0.52 11.83
CA GLN A 28 16.10 0.32 11.58
C GLN A 28 17.01 0.43 12.81
N LYS A 29 16.44 0.40 14.02
CA LYS A 29 17.19 0.50 15.27
C LYS A 29 17.85 -0.81 15.67
N PHE A 30 17.16 -1.92 15.47
CA PHE A 30 17.56 -3.26 15.92
C PHE A 30 18.20 -4.08 14.77
N GLN A 31 19.17 -3.49 14.06
CA GLN A 31 19.83 -4.12 12.92
C GLN A 31 20.77 -5.26 13.31
N GLU A 32 21.19 -5.31 14.59
CA GLU A 32 21.99 -6.39 15.16
C GLU A 32 21.26 -7.74 15.13
N TYR A 33 19.93 -7.72 15.06
CA TYR A 33 19.11 -8.92 14.89
C TYR A 33 18.89 -9.18 13.40
N THR A 34 19.77 -9.98 12.81
CA THR A 34 19.82 -10.29 11.37
C THR A 34 18.47 -10.72 10.77
N ASN A 35 17.64 -11.43 11.54
CA ASN A 35 16.36 -11.96 11.09
C ASN A 35 15.15 -11.09 11.47
N PHE A 36 15.32 -10.02 12.26
CA PHE A 36 14.18 -9.26 12.75
C PHE A 36 13.39 -8.63 11.60
N ARG A 37 14.09 -7.98 10.67
CA ARG A 37 13.46 -7.35 9.50
C ARG A 37 12.75 -8.36 8.59
N SER A 38 13.36 -9.52 8.33
CA SER A 38 12.77 -10.53 7.45
C SER A 38 11.50 -11.15 8.07
N ILE A 39 11.51 -11.43 9.37
CA ILE A 39 10.34 -11.89 10.12
C ILE A 39 9.21 -10.86 10.06
N VAL A 40 9.52 -9.58 10.28
CA VAL A 40 8.53 -8.49 10.19
C VAL A 40 7.92 -8.41 8.79
N LEU A 41 8.74 -8.48 7.73
CA LEU A 41 8.24 -8.48 6.36
C LEU A 41 7.36 -9.71 6.05
N GLN A 42 7.71 -10.88 6.58
CA GLN A 42 6.89 -12.09 6.45
C GLN A 42 5.52 -11.93 7.13
N LEU A 43 5.48 -11.29 8.31
CA LEU A 43 4.22 -11.01 9.02
C LEU A 43 3.37 -9.98 8.26
N ILE A 44 4.00 -8.98 7.63
CA ILE A 44 3.31 -8.00 6.78
C ILE A 44 2.71 -8.70 5.56
N TRP A 45 3.47 -9.55 4.87
CA TRP A 45 2.96 -10.37 3.78
C TRP A 45 1.75 -11.22 4.20
N GLN A 46 1.83 -11.89 5.36
CA GLN A 46 0.70 -12.64 5.90
C GLN A 46 -0.52 -11.76 6.22
N ALA A 47 -0.31 -10.52 6.63
CA ALA A 47 -1.39 -9.56 6.91
C ALA A 47 -2.11 -9.10 5.64
N LEU A 48 -1.46 -9.22 4.48
CA LEU A 48 -2.04 -8.93 3.16
C LEU A 48 -2.81 -10.12 2.56
N GLY A 49 -2.78 -11.30 3.20
CA GLY A 49 -3.39 -12.52 2.70
C GLY A 49 -4.92 -12.48 2.54
N PRO A 50 -5.49 -13.43 1.76
CA PRO A 50 -6.91 -13.41 1.36
C PRO A 50 -7.87 -13.62 2.54
N SER A 51 -7.43 -14.32 3.58
CA SER A 51 -8.23 -14.59 4.78
C SER A 51 -8.26 -13.44 5.78
N LYS A 52 -7.54 -12.34 5.51
CA LYS A 52 -7.42 -11.21 6.43
C LYS A 52 -8.50 -10.16 6.19
N SER A 53 -8.96 -9.54 7.27
CA SER A 53 -9.92 -8.44 7.22
C SER A 53 -9.32 -7.19 6.57
N LEU A 54 -10.16 -6.32 6.00
CA LEU A 54 -9.71 -5.07 5.37
C LEU A 54 -8.87 -4.20 6.31
N PRO A 55 -9.23 -3.98 7.60
CA PRO A 55 -8.36 -3.22 8.50
C PRO A 55 -6.98 -3.84 8.71
N THR A 56 -6.87 -5.18 8.62
CA THR A 56 -5.60 -5.89 8.73
C THR A 56 -4.76 -5.67 7.47
N ARG A 57 -5.36 -5.79 6.29
CA ARG A 57 -4.70 -5.53 5.01
C ARG A 57 -4.26 -4.07 4.90
N TYR A 58 -5.10 -3.13 5.32
CA TYR A 58 -4.73 -1.71 5.43
C TYR A 58 -3.45 -1.53 6.26
N GLY A 59 -3.38 -2.15 7.45
CA GLY A 59 -2.17 -2.07 8.28
C GLY A 59 -0.94 -2.66 7.58
N GLY A 60 -1.11 -3.77 6.86
CA GLY A 60 -0.05 -4.37 6.05
C GLY A 60 0.43 -3.45 4.94
N LEU A 61 -0.49 -2.82 4.18
CA LEU A 61 -0.18 -1.91 3.08
C LEU A 61 0.57 -0.67 3.58
N ILE A 62 0.09 -0.05 4.66
CA ILE A 62 0.75 1.10 5.26
C ILE A 62 2.15 0.73 5.75
N ALA A 63 2.34 -0.42 6.40
CA ALA A 63 3.67 -0.87 6.80
C ALA A 63 4.58 -1.11 5.59
N LEU A 64 4.07 -1.74 4.53
CA LEU A 64 4.82 -2.04 3.32
C LEU A 64 5.34 -0.76 2.64
N ARG A 65 4.47 0.24 2.49
CA ARG A 65 4.81 1.57 1.98
C ARG A 65 5.98 2.19 2.74
N GLN A 66 6.01 2.06 4.07
CA GLN A 66 7.05 2.64 4.93
C GLN A 66 8.41 1.93 4.79
N PHE A 67 8.45 0.68 4.33
CA PHE A 67 9.70 -0.03 4.05
C PHE A 67 10.37 0.40 2.74
N GLY A 68 9.65 1.10 1.86
CA GLY A 68 10.16 1.72 0.65
C GLY A 68 9.89 0.93 -0.64
N PRO A 69 10.25 1.52 -1.79
CA PRO A 69 9.82 1.07 -3.12
C PRO A 69 10.25 -0.35 -3.46
N LYS A 70 11.46 -0.77 -3.09
CA LYS A 70 11.97 -2.12 -3.37
C LYS A 70 11.19 -3.22 -2.62
N VAL A 71 10.68 -2.90 -1.42
CA VAL A 71 9.87 -3.84 -0.65
C VAL A 71 8.45 -3.88 -1.21
N VAL A 72 7.92 -2.74 -1.63
CA VAL A 72 6.64 -2.69 -2.36
C VAL A 72 6.71 -3.49 -3.67
N ASP A 73 7.78 -3.34 -4.43
CA ASP A 73 8.02 -4.10 -5.66
C ASP A 73 8.03 -5.61 -5.42
N ALA A 74 8.79 -6.07 -4.42
CA ALA A 74 8.98 -7.49 -4.16
C ALA A 74 7.77 -8.22 -3.53
N ILE A 75 6.82 -7.47 -2.96
CA ILE A 75 5.76 -8.02 -2.08
C ILE A 75 4.40 -7.41 -2.39
N GLY A 76 4.35 -6.10 -2.63
CA GLY A 76 3.11 -5.34 -2.69
C GLY A 76 2.41 -5.40 -4.04
N ILE A 77 3.17 -5.33 -5.14
CA ILE A 77 2.59 -5.15 -6.47
C ILE A 77 1.67 -6.31 -6.85
N ASP A 78 2.17 -7.55 -6.79
CA ASP A 78 1.37 -8.74 -7.13
C ASP A 78 0.10 -8.83 -6.28
N VAL A 79 0.24 -8.64 -4.97
CA VAL A 79 -0.89 -8.65 -4.02
C VAL A 79 -1.93 -7.60 -4.37
N ILE A 80 -1.50 -6.37 -4.63
CA ILE A 80 -2.42 -5.27 -4.92
C ILE A 80 -3.15 -5.56 -6.23
N CYS A 81 -2.44 -6.02 -7.26
CA CYS A 81 -3.05 -6.34 -8.55
C CYS A 81 -4.04 -7.50 -8.43
N ASP A 82 -3.71 -8.56 -7.69
CA ASP A 82 -4.58 -9.71 -7.47
C ASP A 82 -5.89 -9.33 -6.76
N TYR A 83 -5.84 -8.44 -5.76
CA TYR A 83 -7.01 -8.04 -4.99
C TYR A 83 -7.76 -6.83 -5.55
N TRP A 84 -7.14 -6.07 -6.44
CA TRP A 84 -7.71 -4.82 -6.94
C TRP A 84 -9.12 -4.99 -7.51
N PRO A 85 -9.41 -5.98 -8.38
CA PRO A 85 -10.77 -6.17 -8.90
C PRO A 85 -11.81 -6.40 -7.79
N THR A 86 -11.42 -7.13 -6.73
CA THR A 86 -12.29 -7.40 -5.58
C THR A 86 -12.56 -6.12 -4.78
N TRP A 87 -11.55 -5.28 -4.58
CA TRP A 87 -11.71 -4.00 -3.88
C TRP A 87 -12.53 -3.01 -4.69
N GLN A 88 -12.32 -2.95 -6.00
CA GLN A 88 -13.09 -2.11 -6.91
C GLN A 88 -14.55 -2.53 -6.94
N GLN A 89 -14.84 -3.84 -7.02
CA GLN A 89 -16.20 -4.34 -6.93
C GLN A 89 -16.85 -3.95 -5.60
N ALA A 90 -16.14 -4.09 -4.47
CA ALA A 90 -16.63 -3.72 -3.16
C ALA A 90 -16.93 -2.21 -3.02
N MET A 91 -16.25 -1.34 -3.77
CA MET A 91 -16.58 0.10 -3.82
C MET A 91 -17.88 0.38 -4.58
N LEU A 92 -18.26 -0.50 -5.52
CA LEU A 92 -19.47 -0.35 -6.35
C LEU A 92 -20.70 -1.05 -5.75
N GLU A 93 -20.52 -1.88 -4.73
CA GLU A 93 -21.60 -2.60 -4.06
C GLU A 93 -22.59 -1.61 -3.41
N LYS A 94 -23.86 -1.72 -3.82
CA LYS A 94 -24.96 -0.96 -3.23
C LYS A 94 -25.50 -1.72 -2.00
N ASN A 95 -25.93 -0.99 -0.97
CA ASN A 95 -26.49 -1.51 0.28
C ASN A 95 -25.49 -2.10 1.29
N VAL A 96 -24.26 -1.59 1.28
CA VAL A 96 -23.24 -1.93 2.27
C VAL A 96 -23.34 -0.96 3.45
N ASP A 97 -23.06 -1.41 4.67
CA ASP A 97 -23.06 -0.53 5.85
C ASP A 97 -21.90 0.49 5.77
N ASP A 98 -22.09 1.67 6.40
CA ASP A 98 -21.12 2.77 6.37
C ASP A 98 -19.72 2.35 6.87
N THR A 99 -19.64 1.40 7.81
CA THR A 99 -18.35 0.95 8.36
C THR A 99 -17.58 0.18 7.30
N ARG A 100 -18.26 -0.71 6.58
CA ARG A 100 -17.64 -1.50 5.51
C ARG A 100 -17.25 -0.62 4.34
N VAL A 101 -18.05 0.38 3.98
CA VAL A 101 -17.67 1.39 2.96
C VAL A 101 -16.37 2.10 3.38
N GLU A 102 -16.29 2.57 4.64
CA GLU A 102 -15.07 3.19 5.17
C GLU A 102 -13.85 2.25 5.09
N GLU A 103 -14.01 0.99 5.50
CA GLU A 103 -12.91 0.00 5.43
C GLU A 103 -12.39 -0.22 4.00
N VAL A 104 -13.30 -0.31 3.03
CA VAL A 104 -12.93 -0.47 1.62
C VAL A 104 -12.18 0.76 1.13
N VAL A 105 -12.75 1.96 1.34
CA VAL A 105 -12.14 3.23 0.92
C VAL A 105 -10.75 3.40 1.52
N MET A 106 -10.59 3.15 2.82
CA MET A 106 -9.28 3.27 3.47
C MET A 106 -8.26 2.26 2.95
N THR A 107 -8.69 1.02 2.68
CA THR A 107 -7.80 -0.03 2.15
C THR A 107 -7.37 0.28 0.72
N VAL A 108 -8.30 0.73 -0.13
CA VAL A 108 -8.02 1.15 -1.51
C VAL A 108 -7.07 2.34 -1.54
N GLN A 109 -7.33 3.35 -0.72
CA GLN A 109 -6.44 4.50 -0.60
C GLN A 109 -5.03 4.08 -0.19
N ALA A 110 -4.90 3.19 0.81
CA ALA A 110 -3.61 2.67 1.22
C ALA A 110 -2.92 1.87 0.11
N ALA A 111 -3.65 1.11 -0.70
CA ALA A 111 -3.09 0.38 -1.83
C ALA A 111 -2.55 1.34 -2.90
N LEU A 112 -3.34 2.35 -3.29
CA LEU A 112 -2.92 3.38 -4.24
C LEU A 112 -1.68 4.15 -3.76
N GLU A 113 -1.65 4.55 -2.49
CA GLU A 113 -0.47 5.22 -1.91
C GLU A 113 0.76 4.31 -1.86
N THR A 114 0.56 3.01 -1.71
CA THR A 114 1.63 2.01 -1.73
C THR A 114 2.20 1.86 -3.15
N VAL A 115 1.33 1.72 -4.15
CA VAL A 115 1.71 1.70 -5.58
C VAL A 115 2.38 3.01 -5.99
N TYR A 116 1.92 4.14 -5.48
CA TYR A 116 2.56 5.43 -5.74
C TYR A 116 4.01 5.49 -5.26
N VAL A 117 4.31 4.94 -4.07
CA VAL A 117 5.71 4.83 -3.59
C VAL A 117 6.56 3.97 -4.51
N TYR A 118 5.99 2.92 -5.11
CA TYR A 118 6.67 2.13 -6.12
C TYR A 118 7.00 2.94 -7.38
N PHE A 119 6.00 3.63 -7.96
CA PHE A 119 6.21 4.46 -9.15
C PHE A 119 7.24 5.57 -8.96
N LEU A 120 7.27 6.20 -7.79
CA LEU A 120 8.26 7.24 -7.49
C LEU A 120 9.68 6.71 -7.28
N GLY A 121 9.81 5.44 -6.86
CA GLY A 121 11.07 4.89 -6.36
C GLY A 121 11.77 3.90 -7.29
N ILE A 122 11.10 3.47 -8.36
CA ILE A 122 11.61 2.52 -9.37
C ILE A 122 11.46 3.19 -10.73
N SER A 123 12.48 3.14 -11.61
CA SER A 123 12.39 3.78 -12.94
C SER A 123 11.41 3.07 -13.85
N VAL A 124 10.87 3.76 -14.86
CA VAL A 124 9.86 3.17 -15.76
C VAL A 124 10.41 1.93 -16.48
N GLY A 125 11.67 1.99 -16.92
CA GLY A 125 12.34 0.84 -17.54
C GLY A 125 12.48 -0.36 -16.59
N GLU A 126 12.79 -0.11 -15.32
CA GLU A 126 12.86 -1.19 -14.32
C GLU A 126 11.46 -1.74 -14.00
N GLN A 127 10.44 -0.88 -13.92
CA GLN A 127 9.04 -1.29 -13.70
C GLN A 127 8.57 -2.25 -14.80
N MET A 128 8.75 -1.85 -16.07
CA MET A 128 8.39 -2.67 -17.24
C MET A 128 9.15 -4.00 -17.28
N SER A 129 10.42 -4.00 -16.86
CA SER A 129 11.24 -5.22 -16.85
C SER A 129 10.81 -6.24 -15.79
N ARG A 130 10.37 -5.75 -14.62
CA ARG A 130 10.01 -6.60 -13.48
C ARG A 130 8.58 -7.11 -13.58
N HIS A 131 7.68 -6.29 -14.12
CA HIS A 131 6.25 -6.59 -14.24
C HIS A 131 5.77 -6.46 -15.69
N PRO A 132 6.37 -7.20 -16.65
CA PRO A 132 6.06 -7.05 -18.07
C PRO A 132 4.62 -7.44 -18.44
N SER A 133 3.95 -8.19 -17.57
CA SER A 133 2.57 -8.63 -17.76
C SER A 133 1.51 -7.71 -17.15
N ILE A 134 1.93 -6.70 -16.37
CA ILE A 134 0.99 -5.79 -15.72
C ILE A 134 0.72 -4.62 -16.66
N ASP A 135 -0.48 -4.60 -17.24
CA ASP A 135 -1.02 -3.38 -17.81
C ASP A 135 -1.64 -2.55 -16.67
N TRP A 136 -0.90 -1.54 -16.22
CA TRP A 136 -1.31 -0.69 -15.11
C TRP A 136 -2.62 0.05 -15.38
N TYR A 137 -2.92 0.37 -16.64
CA TYR A 137 -4.17 1.05 -17.00
C TYR A 137 -5.34 0.08 -16.92
N ASP A 138 -5.16 -1.17 -17.36
CA ASP A 138 -6.19 -2.19 -17.23
C ASP A 138 -6.45 -2.57 -15.76
N VAL A 139 -5.40 -2.63 -14.94
CA VAL A 139 -5.54 -2.99 -13.52
C VAL A 139 -6.14 -1.84 -12.73
N LEU A 140 -5.50 -0.67 -12.71
CA LEU A 140 -5.84 0.42 -11.79
C LEU A 140 -6.72 1.51 -12.43
N GLY A 141 -6.94 1.46 -13.73
CA GLY A 141 -7.74 2.44 -14.47
C GLY A 141 -7.17 3.86 -14.37
N ASP A 142 -8.07 4.83 -14.30
CA ASP A 142 -7.73 6.26 -14.24
C ASP A 142 -6.95 6.66 -12.98
N ALA A 143 -6.85 5.78 -11.97
CA ALA A 143 -6.04 6.02 -10.78
C ALA A 143 -4.53 6.07 -11.08
N VAL A 144 -4.08 5.49 -12.21
CA VAL A 144 -2.67 5.48 -12.62
C VAL A 144 -2.26 6.77 -13.34
N THR A 145 -3.18 7.46 -14.01
CA THR A 145 -2.90 8.69 -14.76
C THR A 145 -2.11 9.74 -13.95
N PRO A 146 -2.54 10.14 -12.73
CA PRO A 146 -1.76 11.08 -11.94
C PRO A 146 -0.39 10.51 -11.49
N MET A 147 -0.26 9.19 -11.34
CA MET A 147 1.00 8.56 -10.93
C MET A 147 2.03 8.53 -12.06
N ALA A 148 1.58 8.26 -13.29
CA ALA A 148 2.42 8.18 -14.48
C ALA A 148 3.03 9.53 -14.83
N VAL A 149 2.22 10.61 -14.79
CA VAL A 149 2.68 11.98 -15.06
C VAL A 149 3.82 12.37 -14.10
N MET A 150 3.71 12.04 -12.81
CA MET A 150 4.75 12.38 -11.84
C MET A 150 6.02 11.53 -11.97
N ALA A 151 5.89 10.26 -12.41
CA ALA A 151 7.06 9.42 -12.69
C ALA A 151 7.88 9.97 -13.87
N GLU A 152 7.21 10.43 -14.93
CA GLU A 152 7.85 11.09 -16.07
C GLU A 152 8.53 12.40 -15.68
N GLU A 153 7.89 13.24 -14.86
CA GLU A 153 8.49 14.48 -14.33
C GLU A 153 9.76 14.20 -13.52
N ASN A 154 9.78 13.13 -12.73
CA ASN A 154 10.96 12.72 -11.98
C ASN A 154 12.10 12.26 -12.91
N GLU A 155 11.83 11.46 -13.94
CA GLU A 155 12.86 11.07 -14.91
C GLU A 155 13.44 12.30 -15.65
N PHE A 156 12.61 13.31 -15.94
CA PHE A 156 13.05 14.57 -16.53
C PHE A 156 13.90 15.43 -15.57
N ALA A 157 13.54 15.47 -14.30
CA ALA A 157 14.29 16.20 -13.26
C ALA A 157 15.67 15.58 -13.01
N TYR A 158 15.78 14.25 -13.03
CA TYR A 158 17.07 13.57 -12.92
C TYR A 158 17.92 13.75 -14.18
N SER A 159 17.31 13.75 -15.37
CA SER A 159 18.03 13.94 -16.64
C SER A 159 18.61 15.36 -16.81
N THR A 160 17.97 16.38 -16.23
CA THR A 160 18.44 17.78 -16.29
C THR A 160 19.49 18.13 -15.22
N CYS A 161 19.66 17.29 -14.19
CA CYS A 161 20.69 17.48 -13.16
C CYS A 161 22.08 16.93 -13.56
N PHE A 162 22.21 16.33 -14.74
CA PHE A 162 23.47 15.79 -15.29
C PHE A 162 23.99 16.52 -16.54
N ILE A 163 23.51 17.74 -16.83
CA ILE A 163 24.04 18.63 -17.88
C ILE A 163 24.81 19.79 -17.26
#